data_AF-A0A959QFM9-F1
#
_entry.id   AF-A0A959QFM9-F1
#
_cell.length_a   1.000
_cell.length_b   1.000
_cell.length_c   1.000
_cell.angle_alpha   90.00
_cell.angle_beta   90.00
_cell.angle_gamma   90.00
#
_symmetry.space_group_name_H-M   'P 1'
#
loop_
_entity.id
_entity.type
_entity.pdbx_description
1 polymer ?
#
loop_
_entity_poly.entity_id
_entity_poly.type
_entity_poly.pdbx_seq_one_letter_code
_entity_poly.pdbx_strand_id
1 'polypeptide(L)' 'MIDGGQVALESGFTYEAIRELMRRGHEVIFDLGGYGGYQAILFDAEKGVYYGASESRKDGQAAGY' A
#
# COMPACT_ATOMS: atom_id res chain seq x y z
N MET A 1 -8.72 -1.94 -25.36
CA MET A 1 -7.42 -2.14 -24.70
C MET A 1 -7.05 -3.60 -24.88
N ILE A 2 -5.88 -3.88 -25.46
CA ILE A 2 -5.41 -5.24 -25.83
C ILE A 2 -4.16 -5.65 -25.03
N ASP A 3 -3.70 -4.77 -24.14
CA ASP A 3 -2.35 -4.69 -23.60
C ASP A 3 -2.32 -4.60 -22.07
N GLY A 4 -3.41 -4.92 -21.37
CA GLY A 4 -3.49 -5.00 -19.91
C GLY A 4 -3.26 -3.68 -19.12
N GLY A 5 -2.55 -2.70 -19.69
CA GLY A 5 -2.09 -1.50 -19.00
C GLY A 5 -0.92 -1.75 -18.04
N GLN A 6 -0.43 -0.67 -17.44
CA GLN A 6 0.63 -0.70 -16.44
C GLN A 6 0.07 -1.02 -15.05
N VAL A 7 0.75 -1.92 -14.35
CA VAL A 7 0.44 -2.30 -12.97
C VAL A 7 1.63 -2.00 -12.09
N ALA A 8 1.44 -1.06 -11.17
CA ALA A 8 2.43 -0.64 -10.21
C ALA A 8 2.29 -1.49 -8.92
N LEU A 9 3.31 -2.28 -8.58
CA LEU A 9 3.32 -3.14 -7.38
C LEU A 9 4.29 -2.66 -6.30
N GLU A 10 3.91 -2.89 -5.04
CA GLU A 10 4.80 -2.76 -3.87
C GLU A 10 5.71 -4.00 -3.72
N SER A 11 6.75 -3.90 -2.90
CA SER A 11 7.53 -5.08 -2.49
C SER A 11 6.66 -6.04 -1.67
N GLY A 12 6.85 -7.35 -1.85
CA GLY A 12 6.16 -8.38 -1.06
C GLY A 12 5.23 -9.30 -1.86
N PHE A 13 4.93 -8.95 -3.11
CA PHE A 13 4.27 -9.86 -4.05
C PHE A 13 5.24 -10.95 -4.51
N THR A 14 4.70 -12.17 -4.69
CA THR A 14 5.50 -13.31 -5.16
C THR A 14 5.82 -13.19 -6.65
N TYR A 15 6.93 -13.80 -7.07
CA TYR A 15 7.28 -13.86 -8.49
C TYR A 15 6.24 -14.60 -9.32
N GLU A 16 5.54 -15.57 -8.74
CA GLU A 16 4.43 -16.28 -9.37
C GLU A 16 3.29 -15.32 -9.74
N ALA A 17 2.90 -14.44 -8.83
CA ALA A 17 1.85 -13.45 -9.07
C ALA A 17 2.28 -12.42 -10.13
N ILE A 18 3.52 -11.94 -10.07
CA ILE A 18 4.09 -11.01 -11.06
C ILE A 18 4.08 -11.63 -12.46
N ARG A 19 4.55 -12.88 -12.59
CA ARG A 19 4.57 -13.58 -13.88
C ARG A 19 3.18 -13.77 -14.47
N GLU A 20 2.18 -14.03 -13.63
CA GLU A 20 0.80 -14.20 -14.08
C GLU A 20 0.21 -12.89 -14.61
N LEU A 21 0.51 -11.75 -13.96
CA LEU A 21 0.13 -10.43 -14.46
C LEU A 21 0.77 -10.16 -15.83
N MET A 22 2.07 -10.44 -15.97
CA MET A 22 2.77 -10.29 -17.26
C MET A 22 2.17 -11.18 -18.36
N ARG A 23 1.79 -12.43 -18.03
CA ARG A 23 1.13 -13.35 -18.98
C ARG A 23 -0.23 -12.85 -19.45
N ARG A 24 -0.94 -12.09 -18.62
CA ARG A 24 -2.22 -11.45 -18.96
C ARG A 24 -2.04 -10.18 -19.78
N GLY A 25 -0.79 -9.82 -20.11
CA GLY A 25 -0.44 -8.68 -20.94
C GLY A 25 -0.08 -7.42 -20.15
N HIS A 26 -0.11 -7.43 -18.81
CA HIS A 26 0.23 -6.25 -18.02
C HIS A 26 1.73 -5.96 -18.05
N GLU A 27 2.08 -4.68 -18.13
CA GLU A 27 3.42 -4.21 -17.84
C GLU A 27 3.55 -3.96 -16.33
N VAL A 28 4.31 -4.81 -15.63
CA VAL A 28 4.53 -4.64 -14.19
C VAL A 28 5.67 -3.65 -13.96
N ILE A 29 5.37 -2.58 -13.23
CA ILE A 29 6.33 -1.54 -12.85
C ILE A 29 6.47 -1.47 -11.33
N PHE A 30 7.62 -0.98 -10.87
CA PHE A 30 7.89 -0.71 -9.46
C PHE A 30 8.19 0.77 -9.29
N ASP A 31 7.34 1.48 -8.56
CA ASP A 31 7.54 2.89 -8.26
C ASP A 31 8.26 3.08 -6.91
N LEU A 32 9.24 3.98 -6.89
CA LEU A 32 9.96 4.42 -5.70
C LEU A 32 9.19 5.58 -5.04
N GLY A 33 8.00 5.28 -4.50
CA GLY A 33 7.29 6.19 -3.60
C GLY A 33 5.85 6.57 -3.95
N GLY A 34 5.30 6.08 -5.07
CA GLY A 34 3.89 6.28 -5.45
C GLY A 34 2.86 5.49 -4.63
N TYR A 35 3.30 4.66 -3.67
CA TYR A 35 2.42 3.85 -2.85
C TYR A 35 2.41 4.30 -1.38
N GLY A 36 1.29 4.06 -0.70
CA GLY A 36 1.18 4.23 0.73
C GLY A 36 1.09 5.69 1.20
N GLY A 37 1.59 5.96 2.40
CA GLY A 37 1.44 7.25 3.09
C GLY A 37 0.13 7.43 3.86
N TYR A 38 -0.56 6.32 4.20
CA TYR A 38 -1.77 6.39 4.98
C TYR A 38 -1.52 7.00 6.36
N GLN A 39 -2.52 7.73 6.86
CA GLN A 39 -2.62 8.17 8.24
C GLN A 39 -4.00 7.73 8.74
N ALA A 40 -4.08 7.13 9.91
CA ALA A 40 -5.32 6.56 10.43
C ALA A 40 -5.52 6.83 11.91
N ILE A 41 -6.78 6.94 12.30
CA ILE A 41 -7.21 6.96 13.70
C ILE A 41 -8.30 5.90 13.86
N LEU A 42 -8.12 5.01 14.82
CA LEU A 42 -9.12 4.02 15.23
C LEU A 42 -9.64 4.38 16.62
N PHE A 43 -10.95 4.50 16.76
CA PHE A 43 -11.60 4.63 18.07
C PHE A 43 -11.95 3.25 18.63
N ASP A 44 -11.45 2.94 19.82
CA ASP A 44 -11.82 1.74 20.58
C ASP A 44 -12.84 2.14 21.65
N ALA A 45 -14.12 1.84 21.38
CA ALA A 45 -15.23 2.20 22.23
C ALA A 45 -15.26 1.42 23.56
N GLU A 46 -14.68 0.22 23.61
CA GLU A 46 -14.63 -0.59 24.83
C GLU A 46 -13.64 -0.01 25.83
N LYS A 47 -12.49 0.46 25.33
CA LYS A 47 -11.44 1.07 26.15
C LYS A 47 -11.57 2.59 26.28
N GLY A 48 -12.38 3.22 25.44
CA GLY A 48 -12.55 4.67 25.37
C GLY A 48 -11.30 5.41 24.89
N VAL A 49 -10.47 4.79 24.05
CA VAL A 49 -9.18 5.35 23.58
C VAL A 49 -9.11 5.46 22.06
N TYR A 50 -8.16 6.26 21.59
CA TYR A 50 -7.84 6.39 20.17
C TYR A 50 -6.45 5.81 19.86
N TYR A 51 -6.37 5.01 18.80
CA TYR A 51 -5.11 4.54 18.23
C TYR A 51 -4.78 5.34 16.98
N GLY A 52 -3.66 6.06 16.98
CA GLY A 52 -3.14 6.72 15.79
C GLY A 52 -2.09 5.86 15.09
N ALA A 53 -2.12 5.84 13.76
CA ALA A 53 -1.14 5.13 12.93
C ALA A 53 -0.67 6.02 11.78
N SER A 54 0.64 6.01 11.55
CA SER A 54 1.30 6.61 10.40
C SER A 54 2.00 5.51 9.60
N GLU A 55 1.92 5.59 8.28
CA GLU A 55 2.69 4.73 7.40
C GLU A 55 4.20 4.97 7.55
N SER A 56 4.98 3.89 7.56
CA SER A 56 6.40 3.89 7.94
C SER A 56 7.36 4.55 6.94
N ARG A 57 6.97 4.67 5.67
CA ARG A 57 7.80 5.27 4.60
C ARG A 57 7.59 6.78 4.49
N LYS A 58 6.70 7.35 5.31
CA LYS A 58 6.56 8.80 5.46
C LYS A 58 7.10 9.21 6.82
N ASP A 59 7.66 10.41 6.90
CA ASP A 59 8.01 11.07 8.17
C ASP A 59 6.73 11.59 8.87
N GLY A 60 5.70 10.73 8.95
CA GLY A 60 4.42 11.03 9.58
C GLY A 60 4.46 10.76 11.09
N GLN A 61 3.49 11.33 11.79
CA GLN A 61 3.43 11.31 13.25
C GLN A 61 1.99 11.08 13.71
N ALA A 62 1.83 10.24 14.73
CA ALA A 62 0.60 10.14 15.51
C ALA A 62 0.88 10.64 16.93
N ALA A 63 0.08 11.58 17.42
CA ALA A 63 0.16 12.11 18.77
C ALA A 63 -1.23 12.05 19.43
N GLY A 64 -1.29 11.52 20.65
CA GLY A 64 -2.52 11.42 21.44
C GLY A 64 -2.53 12.36 22.65
N TYR A 65 -3.70 12.49 23.28
CA TYR A 65 -3.94 13.20 24.53
C TYR A 65 -4.78 12.33 25.48
#